data_AF-A0A8D9M6G6-F1
#
_entry.id   AF-A0A8D9M6G6-F1
#
_cell.length_a   1.000
_cell.length_b   1.000
_cell.length_c   1.000
_cell.angle_alpha   90.00
_cell.angle_beta   90.00
_cell.angle_gamma   90.00
#
_symmetry.space_group_name_H-M   'P 1'
#
loop_
_entity.id
_entity.type
_entity.pdbx_description
1 polymer ?
#
loop_
_entity_poly.entity_id
_entity_poly.type
_entity_poly.pdbx_seq_one_letter_code
_entity_poly.pdbx_strand_id
1 'polypeptide(L)'
;MFFVTSSVSVLISLVLIWQKQKSVRLFSTSPCLSLCCVWDDALGLVEGGSYIGKVLFFDPAKNEILQVPDKTIPQELLNSKPIGASQGWGFSSEQSNHNSLHITDLFNPLAASKSNTKMIPLPPLTSMLYGQTKVVWNVAMSSSSPHEEDCVVAIKFFGRQLSMCKPGRDLAWTNRLIPFDRAENSNLMYSKRDQRFYLPAPGGNYLCSWDLHFDNDPKFNELVFPNFPNLPQSTWEDLDSCIREDHWVESPSGQSFLVKRYSRVGSKAPMVMVLVFREEDQVTAKGTRNMCYTQDIGDLCIFLSKNDPFCVVASSCPGLKPNSIYMMDHCVSICELANGTVTCFELPKMMPFSPFWIPPCSV
;
A
#
# COMPACT_ATOMS: atom_id res chain seq x y z
N MET A 1 -23.09 31.55 -26.79
CA MET A 1 -22.62 30.22 -27.26
C MET A 1 -22.80 29.27 -26.10
N PHE A 2 -23.81 28.39 -26.18
CA PHE A 2 -24.29 27.56 -25.09
C PHE A 2 -23.22 26.51 -24.71
N PHE A 3 -22.80 26.49 -23.45
CA PHE A 3 -22.06 25.36 -22.88
C PHE A 3 -23.08 24.31 -22.43
N VAL A 4 -23.07 23.17 -23.09
CA VAL A 4 -23.81 21.98 -22.67
C VAL A 4 -23.03 21.33 -21.54
N THR A 5 -23.48 21.52 -20.30
CA THR A 5 -23.04 20.75 -19.14
C THR A 5 -23.70 19.37 -19.19
N SER A 6 -23.11 18.44 -19.95
CA SER A 6 -23.46 17.03 -19.91
C SER A 6 -22.87 16.40 -18.65
N SER A 7 -23.73 16.08 -17.69
CA SER A 7 -23.43 15.45 -16.41
C SER A 7 -22.67 14.12 -16.57
N VAL A 8 -21.48 14.03 -15.99
CA VAL A 8 -20.68 12.81 -15.84
C VAL A 8 -21.45 11.70 -15.08
N SER A 9 -22.44 12.09 -14.27
CA SER A 9 -23.32 11.19 -13.51
C SER A 9 -24.15 10.21 -14.38
N VAL A 10 -24.61 10.62 -15.57
CA VAL A 10 -25.51 9.77 -16.39
C VAL A 10 -24.77 8.67 -17.16
N LEU A 11 -23.49 8.86 -17.46
CA LEU A 11 -22.66 7.85 -18.14
C LEU A 11 -22.20 6.73 -17.19
N ILE A 12 -22.10 7.00 -15.89
CA ILE A 12 -21.77 6.01 -14.85
C ILE A 12 -22.93 5.01 -14.68
N SER A 13 -24.17 5.47 -14.84
CA SER A 13 -25.37 4.66 -14.66
C SER A 13 -25.64 3.66 -15.78
N LEU A 14 -25.20 3.92 -17.02
CA LEU A 14 -25.58 3.11 -18.19
C LEU A 14 -24.61 1.97 -18.53
N VAL A 15 -23.35 2.01 -18.08
CA VAL A 15 -22.35 0.98 -18.41
C VAL A 15 -22.31 -0.17 -17.38
N LEU A 16 -22.92 0.01 -16.20
CA LEU A 16 -22.93 -0.99 -15.12
C LEU A 16 -24.23 -1.83 -15.03
N ILE A 17 -25.16 -1.72 -15.99
CA ILE A 17 -26.47 -2.41 -15.94
C ILE A 17 -26.41 -3.90 -16.35
N TRP A 18 -25.23 -4.45 -16.66
CA TRP A 18 -25.08 -5.90 -16.90
C TRP A 18 -24.17 -6.56 -15.87
N GLN A 19 -24.62 -6.63 -14.61
CA GLN A 19 -24.38 -7.80 -13.76
C GLN A 19 -25.42 -7.88 -12.64
N LYS A 20 -26.13 -9.02 -12.63
CA LYS A 20 -27.27 -9.33 -11.78
C LYS A 20 -26.96 -9.18 -10.29
N GLN A 21 -27.89 -8.53 -9.61
CA GLN A 21 -28.16 -8.56 -8.16
C GLN A 21 -27.83 -9.91 -7.52
N LYS A 22 -26.87 -9.95 -6.58
CA LYS A 22 -26.73 -11.03 -5.59
C LYS A 22 -25.79 -10.66 -4.43
N SER A 23 -26.34 -10.76 -3.21
CA SER A 23 -25.68 -10.91 -1.91
C SER A 23 -24.97 -9.69 -1.31
N VAL A 24 -25.62 -9.06 -0.33
CA VAL A 24 -24.91 -8.39 0.79
C VAL A 24 -24.18 -9.51 1.54
N ARG A 25 -22.85 -9.59 1.37
CA ARG A 25 -22.01 -10.64 1.97
C ARG A 25 -21.30 -10.08 3.20
N LEU A 26 -21.27 -10.87 4.27
CA LEU A 26 -20.40 -10.66 5.42
C LEU A 26 -18.96 -10.45 4.94
N PHE A 27 -18.36 -9.40 5.46
CA PHE A 27 -17.09 -8.84 5.03
C PHE A 27 -15.97 -9.89 5.04
N SER A 28 -15.23 -9.89 3.94
CA SER A 28 -14.19 -10.84 3.60
C SER A 28 -13.05 -10.86 4.62
N THR A 29 -12.68 -12.05 5.08
CA THR A 29 -11.42 -12.34 5.77
C THR A 29 -10.22 -12.35 4.81
N SER A 30 -10.41 -11.99 3.55
CA SER A 30 -9.36 -11.96 2.52
C SER A 30 -8.93 -10.53 2.17
N PRO A 31 -7.68 -10.33 1.71
CA PRO A 31 -7.21 -9.05 1.21
C PRO A 31 -8.06 -8.57 0.02
N CYS A 32 -8.21 -7.26 -0.12
CA CYS A 32 -8.93 -6.67 -1.25
C CYS A 32 -8.22 -5.41 -1.77
N LEU A 33 -8.46 -5.05 -3.01
CA LEU A 33 -7.92 -3.83 -3.61
C LEU A 33 -9.00 -2.74 -3.61
N SER A 34 -8.74 -1.59 -3.00
CA SER A 34 -9.67 -0.46 -3.07
C SER A 34 -9.69 0.12 -4.49
N LEU A 35 -10.87 0.25 -5.12
CA LEU A 35 -10.98 0.77 -6.49
C LEU A 35 -11.41 2.23 -6.51
N CYS A 36 -12.62 2.52 -6.02
CA CYS A 36 -13.17 3.86 -5.98
C CYS A 36 -14.39 3.95 -5.05
N CYS A 37 -14.82 5.19 -4.82
CA CYS A 37 -16.10 5.49 -4.18
C CYS A 37 -17.10 5.96 -5.25
N VAL A 38 -18.36 5.56 -5.12
CA VAL A 38 -19.47 5.97 -5.98
C VAL A 38 -20.59 6.48 -5.09
N TRP A 39 -21.09 7.67 -5.36
CA TRP A 39 -22.20 8.27 -4.61
C TRP A 39 -23.21 8.88 -5.58
N ASP A 40 -24.40 9.21 -5.07
CA ASP A 40 -25.46 9.85 -5.85
C ASP A 40 -25.59 11.31 -5.43
N ASP A 41 -25.17 12.22 -6.32
CA ASP A 41 -25.30 13.66 -6.11
C ASP A 41 -26.77 14.11 -5.94
N ALA A 42 -27.73 13.33 -6.46
CA ALA A 42 -29.15 13.64 -6.37
C ALA A 42 -29.74 13.40 -4.97
N LEU A 43 -29.08 12.57 -4.14
CA LEU A 43 -29.50 12.34 -2.75
C LEU A 43 -29.12 13.50 -1.82
N GLY A 44 -28.31 14.45 -2.30
CA GLY A 44 -27.87 15.60 -1.53
C GLY A 44 -26.91 15.23 -0.38
N LEU A 45 -26.47 16.24 0.36
CA LEU A 45 -25.68 16.07 1.57
C LEU A 45 -26.60 15.64 2.72
N VAL A 46 -26.24 14.55 3.41
CA VAL A 46 -26.82 14.20 4.72
C VAL A 46 -26.26 15.11 5.83
N GLU A 47 -26.90 15.11 6.99
CA GLU A 47 -26.45 15.86 8.17
C GLU A 47 -24.96 15.62 8.44
N GLY A 48 -24.19 16.70 8.61
CA GLY A 48 -22.73 16.63 8.82
C GLY A 48 -21.89 16.70 7.54
N GLY A 49 -22.44 17.13 6.40
CA GLY A 49 -21.63 17.45 5.21
C GLY A 49 -21.08 16.22 4.48
N SER A 50 -21.84 15.11 4.49
CA SER A 50 -21.43 13.84 3.88
C SER A 50 -22.42 13.36 2.82
N TYR A 51 -21.98 12.47 1.94
CA TYR A 51 -22.83 11.76 0.98
C TYR A 51 -23.05 10.32 1.41
N ILE A 52 -24.18 9.72 1.06
CA ILE A 52 -24.36 8.28 1.15
C ILE A 52 -23.98 7.67 -0.20
N GLY A 53 -23.04 6.73 -0.18
CA GLY A 53 -22.57 6.05 -1.36
C GLY A 53 -22.11 4.63 -1.09
N LYS A 54 -21.29 4.12 -1.99
CA LYS A 54 -20.71 2.78 -1.94
C LYS A 54 -19.23 2.83 -2.28
N VAL A 55 -18.47 1.92 -1.67
CA VAL A 55 -17.05 1.71 -1.97
C VAL A 55 -16.91 0.42 -2.79
N LEU A 56 -16.17 0.48 -3.88
CA LEU A 56 -15.88 -0.66 -4.74
C LEU A 56 -14.50 -1.23 -4.39
N PHE A 57 -14.44 -2.56 -4.25
CA PHE A 57 -13.20 -3.31 -4.04
C PHE A 57 -13.05 -4.39 -5.11
N PHE A 58 -11.84 -4.75 -5.45
CA PHE A 58 -11.54 -5.98 -6.21
C PHE A 58 -11.09 -7.09 -5.26
N ASP A 59 -11.74 -8.24 -5.34
CA ASP A 59 -11.40 -9.46 -4.60
C ASP A 59 -10.48 -10.34 -5.47
N PRO A 60 -9.18 -10.42 -5.15
CA PRO A 60 -8.23 -11.20 -5.93
C PRO A 60 -8.44 -12.72 -5.81
N ALA A 61 -9.12 -13.19 -4.76
CA ALA A 61 -9.37 -14.60 -4.54
C ALA A 61 -10.54 -15.11 -5.43
N LYS A 62 -11.51 -14.23 -5.71
CA LYS A 62 -12.66 -14.55 -6.57
C LYS A 62 -12.55 -13.97 -7.98
N ASN A 63 -11.63 -13.04 -8.20
CA ASN A 63 -11.54 -12.24 -9.42
C ASN A 63 -12.85 -11.48 -9.73
N GLU A 64 -13.42 -10.84 -8.70
CA GLU A 64 -14.72 -10.16 -8.76
C GLU A 64 -14.65 -8.76 -8.14
N ILE A 65 -15.54 -7.86 -8.57
CA ILE A 65 -15.73 -6.56 -7.92
C ILE A 65 -16.78 -6.70 -6.81
N LEU A 66 -16.37 -6.38 -5.59
CA LEU A 66 -17.24 -6.28 -4.42
C LEU A 66 -17.73 -4.83 -4.25
N GLN A 67 -18.98 -4.67 -3.82
CA GLN A 67 -19.56 -3.37 -3.51
C GLN A 67 -19.95 -3.33 -2.04
N VAL A 68 -19.51 -2.31 -1.33
CA VAL A 68 -19.91 -2.04 0.06
C VAL A 68 -20.85 -0.84 0.05
N PRO A 69 -22.18 -1.06 0.15
CA PRO A 69 -23.17 0.01 0.11
C PRO A 69 -23.24 0.79 1.44
N ASP A 70 -24.06 1.84 1.45
CA ASP A 70 -24.43 2.63 2.63
C ASP A 70 -23.22 3.19 3.41
N LYS A 71 -22.16 3.54 2.69
CA LYS A 71 -20.98 4.21 3.26
C LYS A 71 -21.23 5.71 3.29
N THR A 72 -20.99 6.31 4.45
CA THR A 72 -20.99 7.77 4.62
C THR A 72 -19.68 8.31 4.07
N ILE A 73 -19.69 9.13 3.03
CA ILE A 73 -18.48 9.67 2.39
C ILE A 73 -18.43 11.18 2.70
N PRO A 74 -17.51 11.61 3.58
CA PRO A 74 -17.30 13.03 3.86
C PRO A 74 -17.01 13.85 2.60
N GLN A 75 -17.61 15.04 2.47
CA GLN A 75 -17.41 15.92 1.32
C GLN A 75 -15.93 16.32 1.15
N GLU A 76 -15.19 16.42 2.26
CA GLU A 76 -13.76 16.74 2.28
C GLU A 76 -12.93 15.72 1.49
N LEU A 77 -13.34 14.45 1.45
CA LEU A 77 -12.65 13.42 0.68
C LEU A 77 -12.78 13.61 -0.83
N LEU A 78 -13.84 14.27 -1.30
CA LEU A 78 -14.07 14.53 -2.73
C LEU A 78 -13.01 15.48 -3.31
N ASN A 79 -12.54 16.41 -2.48
CA ASN A 79 -11.48 17.36 -2.83
C ASN A 79 -10.11 16.89 -2.31
N SER A 80 -9.97 15.61 -2.01
CA SER A 80 -8.74 15.01 -1.52
C SER A 80 -8.09 14.11 -2.56
N LYS A 81 -6.76 14.07 -2.54
CA LYS A 81 -5.96 13.15 -3.33
C LYS A 81 -5.52 11.99 -2.43
N PRO A 82 -5.81 10.72 -2.77
CA PRO A 82 -5.30 9.59 -2.03
C PRO A 82 -3.78 9.50 -2.18
N ILE A 83 -3.07 9.23 -1.08
CA ILE A 83 -1.60 9.11 -1.05
C ILE A 83 -1.10 7.73 -0.60
N GLY A 84 -1.97 6.91 0.01
CA GLY A 84 -1.65 5.56 0.44
C GLY A 84 -2.72 5.00 1.38
N ALA A 85 -2.53 3.77 1.84
CA ALA A 85 -3.30 3.17 2.92
C ALA A 85 -2.39 2.27 3.77
N SER A 86 -2.78 2.00 5.01
CA SER A 86 -2.08 1.08 5.90
C SER A 86 -3.01 0.62 7.02
N GLN A 87 -2.93 -0.66 7.38
CA GLN A 87 -3.74 -1.27 8.46
C GLN A 87 -5.26 -0.96 8.39
N GLY A 88 -5.82 -0.86 7.18
CA GLY A 88 -7.26 -0.57 6.95
C GLY A 88 -7.63 0.92 6.92
N TRP A 89 -6.67 1.83 7.13
CA TRP A 89 -6.86 3.27 7.06
C TRP A 89 -6.31 3.83 5.76
N GLY A 90 -7.09 4.67 5.07
CA GLY A 90 -6.67 5.44 3.91
C GLY A 90 -6.05 6.77 4.31
N PHE A 91 -5.02 7.21 3.60
CA PHE A 91 -4.35 8.49 3.75
C PHE A 91 -4.67 9.35 2.53
N SER A 92 -5.06 10.60 2.80
CA SER A 92 -5.38 11.56 1.76
C SER A 92 -4.83 12.95 2.10
N SER A 93 -4.46 13.68 1.06
CA SER A 93 -4.04 15.08 1.13
C SER A 93 -5.09 15.99 0.50
N GLU A 94 -5.35 17.16 1.06
CA GLU A 94 -6.24 18.13 0.41
C GLU A 94 -5.66 18.63 -0.92
N GLN A 95 -6.52 18.78 -1.95
CA GLN A 95 -6.08 19.21 -3.27
C GLN A 95 -5.64 20.68 -3.29
N SER A 96 -6.29 21.54 -2.50
CA SER A 96 -5.94 22.96 -2.35
C SER A 96 -4.69 23.17 -1.49
N ASN A 97 -4.43 22.27 -0.53
CA ASN A 97 -3.29 22.33 0.37
C ASN A 97 -2.70 20.93 0.61
N HIS A 98 -1.73 20.55 -0.23
CA HIS A 98 -1.04 19.26 -0.12
C HIS A 98 -0.35 18.98 1.23
N ASN A 99 -0.15 20.00 2.08
CA ASN A 99 0.40 19.82 3.42
C ASN A 99 -0.67 19.42 4.45
N SER A 100 -1.96 19.60 4.16
CA SER A 100 -3.06 19.15 5.01
C SER A 100 -3.37 17.69 4.70
N LEU A 101 -3.19 16.83 5.70
CA LEU A 101 -3.39 15.39 5.58
C LEU A 101 -4.45 14.92 6.57
N HIS A 102 -5.16 13.86 6.20
CA HIS A 102 -6.04 13.14 7.11
C HIS A 102 -5.99 11.64 6.84
N ILE A 103 -6.32 10.86 7.87
CA ILE A 103 -6.55 9.42 7.76
C ILE A 103 -8.03 9.11 7.93
N THR A 104 -8.51 8.09 7.21
CA THR A 104 -9.91 7.67 7.24
C THR A 104 -10.10 6.16 7.20
N ASP A 105 -11.13 5.65 7.88
CA ASP A 105 -11.53 4.24 7.83
C ASP A 105 -12.49 3.92 6.68
N LEU A 106 -12.67 4.82 5.71
CA LEU A 106 -13.58 4.64 4.57
C LEU A 106 -13.33 3.32 3.80
N PHE A 107 -12.05 2.97 3.63
CA PHE A 107 -11.63 1.76 2.92
C PHE A 107 -11.58 0.51 3.82
N ASN A 108 -11.95 0.63 5.09
CA ASN A 108 -12.16 -0.53 5.94
C ASN A 108 -13.48 -1.20 5.54
N PRO A 109 -13.45 -2.43 4.96
CA PRO A 109 -14.66 -3.15 4.62
C PRO A 109 -15.53 -3.36 5.87
N LEU A 110 -14.94 -3.71 7.03
CA LEU A 110 -15.67 -3.97 8.27
C LEU A 110 -16.27 -2.74 8.95
N ALA A 111 -15.84 -1.52 8.61
CA ALA A 111 -16.41 -0.32 9.23
C ALA A 111 -17.93 -0.27 8.96
N ALA A 112 -18.70 -0.27 10.06
CA ALA A 112 -20.14 -0.54 10.04
C ALA A 112 -20.89 0.36 9.04
N SER A 113 -21.82 -0.21 8.27
CA SER A 113 -22.60 0.47 7.22
C SER A 113 -23.59 1.54 7.71
N LYS A 114 -23.41 2.04 8.94
CA LYS A 114 -24.28 3.00 9.64
C LYS A 114 -23.55 3.93 10.62
N SER A 115 -22.24 3.74 10.84
CA SER A 115 -21.46 4.70 11.61
C SER A 115 -20.85 5.73 10.67
N ASN A 116 -20.80 6.98 11.10
CA ASN A 116 -20.07 8.02 10.36
C ASN A 116 -18.63 7.56 10.12
N THR A 117 -18.18 7.70 8.88
CA THR A 117 -16.78 7.47 8.51
C THR A 117 -15.90 8.35 9.38
N LYS A 118 -14.93 7.72 10.03
CA LYS A 118 -13.99 8.43 10.89
C LYS A 118 -12.96 9.12 10.01
N MET A 119 -12.68 10.37 10.36
CA MET A 119 -11.60 11.15 9.77
C MET A 119 -10.79 11.77 10.90
N ILE A 120 -9.48 11.57 10.85
CA ILE A 120 -8.55 12.14 11.83
C ILE A 120 -7.59 13.05 11.07
N PRO A 121 -7.63 14.37 11.30
CA PRO A 121 -6.64 15.26 10.72
C PRO A 121 -5.26 14.97 11.31
N LEU A 122 -4.24 14.99 10.46
CA LEU A 122 -2.85 14.93 10.87
C LEU A 122 -2.26 16.35 10.91
N PRO A 123 -1.14 16.58 11.61
CA PRO A 123 -0.47 17.87 11.58
C PRO A 123 -0.14 18.32 10.15
N PRO A 124 -0.03 19.63 9.87
CA PRO A 124 0.43 20.10 8.57
C PRO A 124 1.87 19.65 8.29
N LEU A 125 2.15 19.14 7.10
CA LEU A 125 3.49 18.75 6.69
C LEU A 125 4.44 19.96 6.63
N THR A 126 5.67 19.76 7.08
CA THR A 126 6.76 20.75 7.02
C THR A 126 7.97 20.14 6.31
N SER A 127 8.48 20.82 5.28
CA SER A 127 9.69 20.38 4.59
C SER A 127 10.96 20.72 5.38
N MET A 128 11.88 19.77 5.49
CA MET A 128 13.23 20.00 6.02
C MET A 128 14.15 20.58 4.93
N LEU A 129 15.28 21.17 5.34
CA LEU A 129 16.39 21.46 4.41
C LEU A 129 16.86 20.15 3.76
N TYR A 130 16.97 20.12 2.44
CA TYR A 130 17.24 18.91 1.62
C TYR A 130 16.13 17.85 1.61
N GLY A 131 14.98 18.14 2.23
CA GLY A 131 13.76 17.33 2.18
C GLY A 131 12.73 17.87 1.20
N GLN A 132 11.64 17.12 1.00
CA GLN A 132 10.46 17.56 0.26
C GLN A 132 9.22 16.79 0.74
N THR A 133 8.06 17.45 0.73
CA THR A 133 6.78 16.88 1.19
C THR A 133 5.70 16.77 0.11
N LYS A 134 6.02 17.14 -1.14
CA LYS A 134 5.06 17.22 -2.26
C LYS A 134 4.73 15.86 -2.87
N VAL A 135 5.72 14.97 -2.94
CA VAL A 135 5.60 13.64 -3.55
C VAL A 135 5.75 12.59 -2.47
N VAL A 136 4.63 12.07 -2.01
CA VAL A 136 4.57 10.91 -1.11
C VAL A 136 4.91 9.66 -1.91
N TRP A 137 5.80 8.83 -1.34
CA TRP A 137 6.16 7.54 -1.91
C TRP A 137 5.25 6.44 -1.38
N ASN A 138 5.21 6.27 -0.06
CA ASN A 138 4.29 5.36 0.62
C ASN A 138 4.12 5.75 2.10
N VAL A 139 3.15 5.11 2.76
CA VAL A 139 2.80 5.30 4.17
C VAL A 139 2.84 3.98 4.93
N ALA A 140 3.04 4.04 6.23
CA ALA A 140 2.97 2.88 7.13
C ALA A 140 2.41 3.28 8.49
N MET A 141 1.66 2.38 9.13
CA MET A 141 1.12 2.55 10.49
C MET A 141 1.62 1.44 11.42
N SER A 142 1.94 1.80 12.66
CA SER A 142 2.37 0.82 13.67
C SER A 142 1.24 -0.06 14.20
N SER A 143 0.00 0.41 14.10
CA SER A 143 -1.21 -0.28 14.58
C SER A 143 -2.40 -0.08 13.64
N SER A 144 -3.37 -0.99 13.71
CA SER A 144 -4.67 -0.89 13.05
C SER A 144 -5.63 0.07 13.71
N SER A 145 -5.34 0.51 14.95
CA SER A 145 -6.16 1.49 15.65
C SER A 145 -5.36 2.77 15.91
N PRO A 146 -5.69 3.89 15.24
CA PRO A 146 -5.01 5.18 15.45
C PRO A 146 -5.27 5.78 16.85
N HIS A 147 -6.18 5.18 17.62
CA HIS A 147 -6.49 5.63 18.97
C HIS A 147 -5.58 5.00 20.03
N GLU A 148 -4.89 3.91 19.71
CA GLU A 148 -3.90 3.30 20.61
C GLU A 148 -2.80 4.30 20.96
N GLU A 149 -2.30 4.23 22.20
CA GLU A 149 -1.39 5.23 22.77
C GLU A 149 -0.06 5.34 22.02
N ASP A 150 0.41 4.22 21.46
CA ASP A 150 1.66 4.11 20.71
C ASP A 150 1.43 3.90 19.21
N CYS A 151 0.23 4.21 18.71
CA CYS A 151 0.01 4.23 17.26
C CYS A 151 0.76 5.43 16.66
N VAL A 152 1.73 5.12 15.79
CA VAL A 152 2.52 6.07 15.04
C VAL A 152 2.26 5.83 13.57
N VAL A 153 2.10 6.93 12.83
CA VAL A 153 2.03 6.92 11.38
C VAL A 153 3.28 7.52 10.81
N ALA A 154 3.74 6.93 9.72
CA ALA A 154 4.97 7.34 9.06
C ALA A 154 4.74 7.54 7.57
N ILE A 155 5.32 8.61 7.03
CA ILE A 155 5.23 8.97 5.63
C ILE A 155 6.64 9.05 5.06
N LYS A 156 6.90 8.21 4.06
CA LYS A 156 8.10 8.30 3.25
C LYS A 156 7.80 9.15 2.02
N PHE A 157 8.65 10.13 1.76
CA PHE A 157 8.58 10.94 0.56
C PHE A 157 9.51 10.40 -0.52
N PHE A 158 9.33 10.82 -1.78
CA PHE A 158 10.25 10.48 -2.89
C PHE A 158 11.68 10.99 -2.63
N GLY A 159 11.84 12.04 -1.82
CA GLY A 159 13.14 12.57 -1.45
C GLY A 159 13.69 11.91 -0.19
N ARG A 160 14.63 12.59 0.48
CA ARG A 160 15.28 12.08 1.68
C ARG A 160 14.51 12.35 2.97
N GLN A 161 13.25 12.76 2.92
CA GLN A 161 12.48 13.07 4.13
C GLN A 161 11.63 11.88 4.56
N LEU A 162 11.64 11.62 5.86
CA LEU A 162 10.75 10.71 6.56
C LEU A 162 10.09 11.48 7.71
N SER A 163 8.77 11.38 7.82
CA SER A 163 7.99 12.13 8.82
C SER A 163 7.12 11.16 9.62
N MET A 164 7.09 11.33 10.94
CA MET A 164 6.23 10.55 11.84
C MET A 164 5.40 11.41 12.79
N CYS A 165 4.22 10.93 13.16
CA CYS A 165 3.40 11.52 14.22
C CYS A 165 2.44 10.48 14.83
N LYS A 166 1.96 10.76 16.04
CA LYS A 166 0.82 10.07 16.67
C LYS A 166 -0.50 10.74 16.23
N PRO A 167 -1.38 10.05 15.48
CA PRO A 167 -2.63 10.64 14.98
C PRO A 167 -3.51 11.21 16.09
N GLY A 168 -4.00 12.43 15.89
CA GLY A 168 -4.90 13.11 16.84
C GLY A 168 -4.27 13.46 18.19
N ARG A 169 -2.96 13.27 18.37
CA ARG A 169 -2.24 13.57 19.62
C ARG A 169 -1.12 14.57 19.40
N ASP A 170 -0.26 14.31 18.42
CA ASP A 170 0.85 15.21 18.11
C ASP A 170 0.34 16.46 17.37
N LEU A 171 0.95 17.61 17.68
CA LEU A 171 0.65 18.88 17.01
C LEU A 171 1.57 19.17 15.82
N ALA A 172 2.64 18.39 15.66
CA ALA A 172 3.65 18.56 14.63
C ALA A 172 4.26 17.20 14.23
N TRP A 173 4.86 17.14 13.04
CA TRP A 173 5.62 15.98 12.60
C TRP A 173 7.02 15.97 13.17
N THR A 174 7.47 14.79 13.62
CA THR A 174 8.90 14.52 13.82
C THR A 174 9.51 14.16 12.48
N ASN A 175 10.35 15.05 11.96
CA ASN A 175 10.98 14.90 10.65
C ASN A 175 12.44 14.45 10.80
N ARG A 176 12.88 13.52 9.94
CA ARG A 176 14.28 13.11 9.80
C ARG A 176 14.68 13.01 8.33
N LEU A 177 15.97 13.18 8.10
CA LEU A 177 16.59 12.86 6.83
C LEU A 177 16.98 11.38 6.80
N ILE A 178 16.61 10.71 5.72
CA ILE A 178 17.06 9.38 5.38
C ILE A 178 18.59 9.46 5.11
N PRO A 179 19.40 8.60 5.74
CA PRO A 179 20.85 8.73 5.79
C PRO A 179 21.57 8.29 4.50
N PHE A 180 20.85 8.15 3.39
CA PHE A 180 21.37 7.80 2.08
C PHE A 180 20.73 8.64 0.99
N ASP A 181 21.49 8.88 -0.08
CA ASP A 181 20.99 9.47 -1.30
C ASP A 181 20.29 8.41 -2.15
N ARG A 182 19.30 8.82 -2.95
CA ARG A 182 18.56 7.98 -3.90
C ARG A 182 17.66 6.90 -3.29
N ALA A 183 16.91 7.27 -2.25
CA ALA A 183 15.93 6.40 -1.60
C ALA A 183 14.63 6.22 -2.41
N GLU A 184 14.57 6.66 -3.67
CA GLU A 184 13.31 6.78 -4.40
C GLU A 184 12.58 5.44 -4.49
N ASN A 185 13.30 4.32 -4.64
CA ASN A 185 12.70 3.02 -4.95
C ASN A 185 12.60 2.04 -3.76
N SER A 186 12.59 2.53 -2.53
CA SER A 186 12.49 1.68 -1.34
C SER A 186 11.17 1.92 -0.60
N ASN A 187 10.46 0.87 -0.19
CA ASN A 187 9.18 1.05 0.51
C ASN A 187 9.37 0.99 2.02
N LEU A 188 8.73 1.93 2.72
CA LEU A 188 8.64 1.94 4.18
C LEU A 188 7.66 0.85 4.64
N MET A 189 8.01 0.13 5.71
CA MET A 189 7.09 -0.82 6.34
C MET A 189 7.26 -0.78 7.85
N TYR A 190 6.26 -1.22 8.60
CA TYR A 190 6.36 -1.40 10.05
C TYR A 190 6.46 -2.88 10.42
N SER A 191 7.50 -3.26 11.15
CA SER A 191 7.66 -4.60 11.71
C SER A 191 7.05 -4.65 13.10
N LYS A 192 6.06 -5.54 13.27
CA LYS A 192 5.45 -5.79 14.59
C LYS A 192 6.42 -6.58 15.47
N ARG A 193 7.18 -7.52 14.88
CA ARG A 193 8.21 -8.31 15.57
C ARG A 193 9.25 -7.42 16.26
N ASP A 194 9.78 -6.44 15.52
CA ASP A 194 10.90 -5.63 15.99
C ASP A 194 10.46 -4.28 16.57
N GLN A 195 9.17 -3.93 16.45
CA GLN A 195 8.57 -2.64 16.84
C GLN A 195 9.28 -1.43 16.21
N ARG A 196 9.58 -1.55 14.91
CA ARG A 196 10.37 -0.57 14.17
C ARG A 196 9.84 -0.37 12.76
N PHE A 197 10.01 0.84 12.26
CA PHE A 197 9.86 1.11 10.84
C PHE A 197 11.14 0.72 10.12
N TYR A 198 11.00 -0.04 9.04
CA TYR A 198 12.10 -0.48 8.19
C TYR A 198 12.04 0.18 6.82
N LEU A 199 13.22 0.50 6.28
CA LEU A 199 13.41 0.97 4.92
C LEU A 199 14.67 0.32 4.33
N PRO A 200 14.55 -0.47 3.25
CA PRO A 200 15.72 -0.91 2.50
C PRO A 200 16.53 0.28 2.01
N ALA A 201 17.86 0.21 2.09
CA ALA A 201 18.73 1.17 1.46
C ALA A 201 18.80 0.93 -0.06
N PRO A 202 19.19 1.92 -0.86
CA PRO A 202 19.40 1.76 -2.30
C PRO A 202 20.42 0.66 -2.56
N GLY A 203 20.09 -0.24 -3.48
CA GLY A 203 20.86 -1.49 -3.69
C GLY A 203 20.22 -2.69 -3.00
N GLY A 204 19.53 -2.45 -1.88
CA GLY A 204 18.98 -3.48 -1.00
C GLY A 204 20.04 -4.24 -0.23
N ASN A 205 21.23 -3.65 -0.01
CA ASN A 205 22.34 -4.26 0.73
C ASN A 205 22.35 -3.88 2.21
N TYR A 206 21.55 -2.88 2.60
CA TYR A 206 21.37 -2.48 3.99
C TYR A 206 19.90 -2.30 4.28
N LEU A 207 19.51 -2.56 5.51
CA LEU A 207 18.19 -2.32 6.04
C LEU A 207 18.30 -1.27 7.15
N CYS A 208 17.70 -0.12 6.92
CA CYS A 208 17.66 0.98 7.88
C CYS A 208 16.40 0.87 8.73
N SER A 209 16.48 1.22 10.01
CA SER A 209 15.33 1.17 10.89
C SER A 209 15.28 2.25 11.96
N TRP A 210 14.06 2.67 12.27
CA TRP A 210 13.77 3.66 13.29
C TRP A 210 12.78 3.10 14.32
N ASP A 211 12.95 3.49 15.59
CA ASP A 211 11.93 3.24 16.61
C ASP A 211 10.73 4.17 16.41
N LEU A 212 9.67 3.94 17.19
CA LEU A 212 8.42 4.70 17.14
C LEU A 212 8.58 6.18 17.58
N HIS A 213 9.63 6.51 18.34
CA HIS A 213 9.78 7.82 18.96
C HIS A 213 10.75 8.73 18.19
N PHE A 214 11.55 8.17 17.28
CA PHE A 214 12.56 8.89 16.50
C PHE A 214 13.66 9.52 17.37
N ASP A 215 13.80 9.03 18.60
CA ASP A 215 14.73 9.56 19.61
C ASP A 215 16.17 9.14 19.32
N ASN A 216 16.35 7.95 18.73
CA ASN A 216 17.65 7.38 18.46
C ASN A 216 18.04 7.51 16.99
N ASP A 217 19.35 7.46 16.75
CA ASP A 217 19.89 7.31 15.40
C ASP A 217 19.35 6.03 14.72
N PRO A 218 19.17 6.07 13.39
CA PRO A 218 18.76 4.88 12.65
C PRO A 218 19.73 3.72 12.86
N LYS A 219 19.19 2.53 13.06
CA LYS A 219 19.99 1.30 13.07
C LYS A 219 20.13 0.77 11.66
N PHE A 220 21.33 0.27 11.35
CA PHE A 220 21.63 -0.34 10.05
C PHE A 220 21.95 -1.81 10.24
N ASN A 221 21.31 -2.65 9.43
CA ASN A 221 21.64 -4.06 9.30
C ASN A 221 22.15 -4.31 7.89
N GLU A 222 23.34 -4.89 7.75
CA GLU A 222 23.83 -5.37 6.46
C GLU A 222 23.03 -6.60 6.03
N LEU A 223 22.58 -6.59 4.78
CA LEU A 223 21.91 -7.72 4.13
C LEU A 223 22.93 -8.44 3.26
N VAL A 224 23.25 -9.67 3.65
CA VAL A 224 24.20 -10.53 2.94
C VAL A 224 23.41 -11.51 2.09
N PHE A 225 23.85 -11.75 0.85
CA PHE A 225 23.17 -12.61 -0.12
C PHE A 225 24.05 -13.83 -0.44
N PRO A 226 23.88 -14.96 0.28
CA PRO A 226 24.75 -16.14 0.10
C PRO A 226 24.57 -16.81 -1.26
N ASN A 227 23.40 -16.65 -1.87
CA ASN A 227 23.05 -17.18 -3.17
C ASN A 227 22.26 -16.16 -4.00
N PHE A 228 22.28 -16.36 -5.30
CA PHE A 228 21.54 -15.59 -6.29
C PHE A 228 20.89 -16.56 -7.29
N PRO A 229 19.84 -16.13 -8.00
CA PRO A 229 19.28 -16.93 -9.09
C PRO A 229 20.34 -17.15 -10.18
N ASN A 230 20.35 -18.34 -10.76
CA ASN A 230 21.18 -18.65 -11.93
C ASN A 230 20.53 -18.09 -13.20
N LEU A 231 20.68 -16.78 -13.44
CA LEU A 231 20.17 -16.11 -14.63
C LEU A 231 21.26 -15.96 -15.70
N PRO A 232 20.92 -16.06 -17.00
CA PRO A 232 21.83 -15.72 -18.08
C PRO A 232 22.33 -14.28 -17.97
N GLN A 233 23.55 -14.02 -18.44
CA GLN A 233 24.15 -12.68 -18.45
C GLN A 233 23.24 -11.63 -19.13
N SER A 234 22.61 -11.97 -20.25
CA SER A 234 21.67 -11.08 -20.95
C SER A 234 20.48 -10.67 -20.08
N THR A 235 20.00 -11.57 -19.21
CA THR A 235 18.90 -11.26 -18.29
C THR A 235 19.36 -10.31 -17.20
N TRP A 236 20.59 -10.44 -16.70
CA TRP A 236 21.16 -9.47 -15.76
C TRP A 236 21.30 -8.09 -16.39
N GLU A 237 21.81 -8.02 -17.63
CA GLU A 237 21.93 -6.77 -18.40
C GLU A 237 20.56 -6.12 -18.63
N ASP A 238 19.53 -6.92 -18.93
CA ASP A 238 18.15 -6.45 -19.04
C ASP A 238 17.63 -5.86 -17.71
N LEU A 239 17.91 -6.52 -16.57
CA LEU A 239 17.50 -6.06 -15.25
C LEU A 239 18.20 -4.76 -14.83
N ASP A 240 19.46 -4.55 -15.23
CA ASP A 240 20.19 -3.31 -14.97
C ASP A 240 19.57 -2.10 -15.66
N SER A 241 18.84 -2.31 -16.76
CA SER A 241 18.08 -1.25 -17.45
C SER A 241 16.72 -0.96 -16.82
N CYS A 242 16.23 -1.80 -15.90
CA CYS A 242 14.91 -1.70 -15.30
C CYS A 242 14.89 -0.78 -14.08
N ILE A 243 13.71 -0.21 -13.78
CA ILE A 243 13.45 0.41 -12.49
C ILE A 243 13.33 -0.71 -11.46
N ARG A 244 14.26 -0.74 -10.50
CA ARG A 244 14.22 -1.68 -9.37
C ARG A 244 13.63 -1.03 -8.14
N GLU A 245 12.64 -1.68 -7.55
CA GLU A 245 12.09 -1.38 -6.24
C GLU A 245 12.44 -2.48 -5.23
N ASP A 246 12.84 -2.08 -4.03
CA ASP A 246 13.20 -2.98 -2.93
C ASP A 246 12.11 -2.89 -1.83
N HIS A 247 11.42 -4.01 -1.57
CA HIS A 247 10.33 -4.11 -0.60
C HIS A 247 10.69 -5.07 0.53
N TRP A 248 10.73 -4.59 1.77
CA TRP A 248 10.86 -5.44 2.95
C TRP A 248 9.48 -5.90 3.42
N VAL A 249 9.29 -7.19 3.65
CA VAL A 249 7.97 -7.77 3.98
C VAL A 249 8.12 -8.72 5.16
N GLU A 250 7.21 -8.64 6.12
CA GLU A 250 7.12 -9.56 7.26
C GLU A 250 5.88 -10.46 7.11
N SER A 251 6.07 -11.77 7.23
CA SER A 251 4.97 -12.74 7.25
C SER A 251 4.25 -12.75 8.60
N PRO A 252 3.02 -13.28 8.68
CA PRO A 252 2.31 -13.46 9.95
C PRO A 252 3.07 -14.30 10.99
N SER A 253 4.02 -15.15 10.54
CA SER A 253 4.87 -15.97 11.42
C SER A 253 6.13 -15.26 11.92
N GLY A 254 6.39 -14.02 11.47
CA GLY A 254 7.60 -13.26 11.80
C GLY A 254 8.80 -13.53 10.87
N GLN A 255 8.68 -14.45 9.90
CA GLN A 255 9.68 -14.62 8.83
C GLN A 255 9.68 -13.39 7.91
N SER A 256 10.86 -12.88 7.57
CA SER A 256 11.02 -11.70 6.71
C SER A 256 11.47 -12.07 5.29
N PHE A 257 11.10 -11.22 4.34
CA PHE A 257 11.45 -11.33 2.94
C PHE A 257 11.92 -9.97 2.41
N LEU A 258 12.94 -9.98 1.55
CA LEU A 258 13.26 -8.86 0.68
C LEU A 258 12.78 -9.21 -0.73
N VAL A 259 11.85 -8.43 -1.26
CA VAL A 259 11.33 -8.57 -2.62
C VAL A 259 11.92 -7.47 -3.49
N LYS A 260 12.75 -7.87 -4.45
CA LYS A 260 13.30 -6.97 -5.48
C LYS A 260 12.42 -7.07 -6.73
N ARG A 261 11.70 -6.00 -7.03
CA ARG A 261 10.82 -5.90 -8.18
C ARG A 261 11.49 -5.07 -9.26
N TYR A 262 11.53 -5.59 -10.48
CA TYR A 262 12.10 -4.93 -11.65
C TYR A 262 10.99 -4.67 -12.65
N SER A 263 10.85 -3.41 -13.07
CA SER A 263 9.83 -2.99 -14.01
C SER A 263 10.44 -2.16 -15.16
N ARG A 264 9.98 -2.43 -16.38
CA ARG A 264 10.36 -1.65 -17.56
C ARG A 264 9.24 -0.71 -17.99
N VAL A 265 9.52 0.59 -17.99
CA VAL A 265 8.58 1.62 -18.44
C VAL A 265 8.65 1.74 -19.97
N GLY A 266 7.50 1.83 -20.64
CA GLY A 266 7.41 2.18 -22.06
C GLY A 266 7.29 1.02 -23.07
N SER A 267 7.31 -0.24 -22.65
CA SER A 267 7.01 -1.38 -23.54
C SER A 267 5.51 -1.69 -23.60
N LYS A 268 5.01 -2.10 -24.78
CA LYS A 268 3.59 -2.46 -25.00
C LYS A 268 3.09 -3.60 -24.09
N ALA A 269 4.01 -4.43 -23.60
CA ALA A 269 3.78 -5.35 -22.51
C ALA A 269 4.74 -4.95 -21.37
N PRO A 270 4.25 -4.54 -20.19
CA PRO A 270 5.11 -4.29 -19.05
C PRO A 270 5.81 -5.59 -18.67
N MET A 271 7.14 -5.60 -18.74
CA MET A 271 7.92 -6.69 -18.14
C MET A 271 8.02 -6.40 -16.66
N VAL A 272 7.52 -7.32 -15.84
CA VAL A 272 7.69 -7.31 -14.38
C VAL A 272 8.42 -8.59 -14.02
N MET A 273 9.60 -8.45 -13.42
CA MET A 273 10.33 -9.58 -12.86
C MET A 273 10.49 -9.35 -11.35
N VAL A 274 10.40 -10.43 -10.58
CA VAL A 274 10.50 -10.37 -9.13
C VAL A 274 11.52 -11.39 -8.64
N LEU A 275 12.44 -10.93 -7.80
CA LEU A 275 13.36 -11.78 -7.05
C LEU A 275 13.00 -11.71 -5.57
N VAL A 276 12.87 -12.86 -4.93
CA VAL A 276 12.51 -12.95 -3.51
C VAL A 276 13.68 -13.55 -2.76
N PHE A 277 14.07 -12.89 -1.67
CA PHE A 277 15.06 -13.39 -0.74
C PHE A 277 14.42 -13.56 0.63
N ARG A 278 14.54 -14.74 1.22
CA ARG A 278 14.04 -15.08 2.55
C ARG A 278 15.14 -14.84 3.58
N GLU A 279 14.79 -14.20 4.70
CA GLU A 279 15.67 -14.09 5.86
C GLU A 279 15.88 -15.48 6.49
N GLU A 280 17.14 -15.89 6.68
CA GLU A 280 17.49 -17.08 7.45
C GLU A 280 17.91 -16.72 8.87
N ASP A 281 17.51 -17.54 9.85
CA ASP A 281 17.64 -17.28 11.30
C ASP A 281 19.07 -17.11 11.82
N GLN A 282 20.09 -17.31 10.98
CA GLN A 282 21.47 -17.08 11.34
C GLN A 282 21.81 -15.58 11.26
N VAL A 283 21.38 -14.82 12.28
CA VAL A 283 21.97 -13.50 12.54
C VAL A 283 23.43 -13.74 12.91
N THR A 284 24.35 -13.33 12.04
CA THR A 284 25.77 -13.52 12.34
C THR A 284 26.16 -12.68 13.55
N ALA A 285 27.27 -13.03 14.21
CA ALA A 285 27.81 -12.30 15.36
C ALA A 285 28.04 -10.79 15.14
N LYS A 286 27.90 -10.30 13.89
CA LYS A 286 28.04 -8.90 13.48
C LYS A 286 26.71 -8.17 13.22
N GLY A 287 25.55 -8.80 13.48
CA GLY A 287 24.24 -8.18 13.26
C GLY A 287 23.83 -8.10 11.78
N THR A 288 24.46 -8.92 10.91
CA THR A 288 24.08 -9.07 9.51
C THR A 288 22.90 -10.04 9.38
N ARG A 289 22.07 -9.84 8.36
CA ARG A 289 20.94 -10.72 8.03
C ARG A 289 21.23 -11.45 6.72
N ASN A 290 21.18 -12.77 6.74
CA ASN A 290 21.36 -13.57 5.53
C ASN A 290 20.04 -13.64 4.77
N MET A 291 20.08 -13.21 3.52
CA MET A 291 18.94 -13.14 2.61
C MET A 291 19.15 -14.14 1.48
N CYS A 292 18.52 -15.31 1.59
CA CYS A 292 18.69 -16.40 0.63
C CYS A 292 17.62 -16.33 -0.46
N TYR A 293 18.04 -16.34 -1.72
CA TYR A 293 17.15 -16.39 -2.87
C TYR A 293 16.23 -17.62 -2.79
N THR A 294 14.94 -17.42 -3.03
CA THR A 294 13.94 -18.50 -3.09
C THR A 294 12.91 -18.26 -4.19
N GLN A 295 12.42 -19.34 -4.78
CA GLN A 295 11.25 -19.39 -5.67
C GLN A 295 10.02 -19.98 -4.98
N ASP A 296 10.15 -20.24 -3.69
CA ASP A 296 9.12 -20.84 -2.86
C ASP A 296 9.01 -20.07 -1.54
N ILE A 297 7.88 -19.42 -1.31
CA ILE A 297 7.49 -18.81 -0.04
C ILE A 297 6.45 -19.65 0.71
N GLY A 298 6.15 -20.86 0.22
CA GLY A 298 5.20 -21.79 0.81
C GLY A 298 3.76 -21.35 0.64
N ASP A 299 2.95 -21.53 1.69
CA ASP A 299 1.53 -21.17 1.73
C ASP A 299 1.30 -19.66 1.96
N LEU A 300 2.17 -18.80 1.42
CA LEU A 300 2.10 -17.36 1.60
C LEU A 300 1.72 -16.65 0.30
N CYS A 301 1.04 -15.51 0.46
CA CYS A 301 0.89 -14.49 -0.58
C CYS A 301 1.48 -13.17 -0.08
N ILE A 302 2.20 -12.46 -0.95
CA ILE A 302 2.73 -11.11 -0.67
C ILE A 302 1.95 -10.09 -1.50
N PHE A 303 1.59 -8.96 -0.90
CA PHE A 303 0.84 -7.88 -1.55
C PHE A 303 1.67 -6.61 -1.61
N LEU A 304 1.87 -6.08 -2.82
CA LEU A 304 2.68 -4.88 -3.09
C LEU A 304 1.83 -3.80 -3.78
N SER A 305 1.85 -2.59 -3.24
CA SER A 305 1.25 -1.38 -3.83
C SER A 305 1.90 -0.14 -3.18
N LYS A 306 1.31 1.05 -3.31
CA LYS A 306 1.78 2.28 -2.63
C LYS A 306 1.49 2.33 -1.10
N ASN A 307 1.37 1.16 -0.48
CA ASN A 307 1.16 0.95 0.95
C ASN A 307 2.41 0.34 1.57
N ASP A 308 2.41 0.14 2.90
CA ASP A 308 3.30 -0.85 3.48
C ASP A 308 2.97 -2.24 2.90
N PRO A 309 3.98 -2.97 2.39
CA PRO A 309 3.75 -4.31 1.88
C PRO A 309 3.35 -5.24 3.02
N PHE A 310 2.44 -6.17 2.73
CA PHE A 310 1.98 -7.14 3.73
C PHE A 310 1.93 -8.55 3.15
N CYS A 311 1.87 -9.52 4.04
CA CYS A 311 1.84 -10.93 3.72
C CYS A 311 0.70 -11.62 4.47
N VAL A 312 0.07 -12.60 3.82
CA VAL A 312 -1.00 -13.42 4.39
C VAL A 312 -0.75 -14.89 4.13
N VAL A 313 -1.34 -15.74 4.96
CA VAL A 313 -1.42 -17.18 4.73
C VAL A 313 -2.51 -17.44 3.69
N ALA A 314 -2.15 -18.06 2.57
CA ALA A 314 -3.05 -18.27 1.43
C ALA A 314 -4.19 -19.21 1.80
N SER A 315 -3.93 -20.29 2.55
CA SER A 315 -4.97 -21.21 3.03
C SER A 315 -6.00 -20.55 3.96
N SER A 316 -5.65 -19.45 4.64
CA SER A 316 -6.60 -18.65 5.45
C SER A 316 -7.52 -17.76 4.60
N CYS A 317 -7.23 -17.62 3.30
CA CYS A 317 -7.97 -16.76 2.37
C CYS A 317 -8.39 -17.58 1.12
N PRO A 318 -9.48 -18.38 1.19
CA PRO A 318 -9.85 -19.29 0.10
C PRO A 318 -9.95 -18.59 -1.26
N GLY A 319 -9.23 -19.13 -2.25
CA GLY A 319 -9.16 -18.60 -3.62
C GLY A 319 -7.86 -17.85 -3.93
N LEU A 320 -7.08 -17.44 -2.93
CA LEU A 320 -5.71 -16.98 -3.18
C LEU A 320 -4.82 -18.11 -3.67
N LYS A 321 -3.85 -17.78 -4.53
CA LYS A 321 -2.84 -18.72 -5.00
C LYS A 321 -1.64 -18.68 -4.04
N PRO A 322 -1.28 -19.80 -3.38
CA PRO A 322 -0.06 -19.85 -2.57
C PRO A 322 1.18 -19.58 -3.44
N ASN A 323 2.30 -19.30 -2.79
CA ASN A 323 3.58 -19.02 -3.44
C ASN A 323 3.50 -17.93 -4.54
N SER A 324 2.75 -16.86 -4.27
CA SER A 324 2.45 -15.81 -5.27
C SER A 324 2.58 -14.40 -4.72
N ILE A 325 2.87 -13.44 -5.60
CA ILE A 325 2.96 -12.01 -5.30
C ILE A 325 1.90 -11.26 -6.09
N TYR A 326 1.04 -10.54 -5.38
CA TYR A 326 -0.02 -9.69 -5.90
C TYR A 326 0.44 -8.24 -5.91
N MET A 327 0.50 -7.64 -7.09
CA MET A 327 1.02 -6.30 -7.32
C MET A 327 -0.06 -5.42 -7.91
N MET A 328 -0.06 -4.14 -7.53
CA MET A 328 -0.91 -3.12 -8.14
C MET A 328 -0.08 -1.92 -8.57
N ASP A 329 -0.08 -1.63 -9.87
CA ASP A 329 0.51 -0.43 -10.46
C ASP A 329 -0.47 0.25 -11.44
N HIS A 330 -0.31 0.02 -12.75
CA HIS A 330 -1.26 0.40 -13.79
C HIS A 330 -2.38 -0.64 -13.96
N CYS A 331 -2.06 -1.90 -13.68
CA CYS A 331 -2.98 -3.03 -13.68
C CYS A 331 -2.70 -3.91 -12.45
N VAL A 332 -3.60 -4.84 -12.18
CA VAL A 332 -3.38 -5.87 -11.15
C VAL A 332 -2.53 -6.96 -11.77
N SER A 333 -1.41 -7.30 -11.15
CA SER A 333 -0.52 -8.37 -11.62
C SER A 333 -0.33 -9.43 -10.54
N ILE A 334 -0.41 -10.70 -10.92
CA ILE A 334 -0.13 -11.83 -10.04
C ILE A 334 1.08 -12.58 -10.60
N CYS A 335 2.16 -12.63 -9.82
CA CYS A 335 3.38 -13.38 -10.14
C CYS A 335 3.42 -14.68 -9.33
N GLU A 336 3.38 -15.81 -10.02
CA GLU A 336 3.55 -17.14 -9.42
C GLU A 336 5.06 -17.46 -9.37
N LEU A 337 5.63 -17.62 -8.18
CA LEU A 337 7.10 -17.68 -8.01
C LEU A 337 7.72 -18.97 -8.56
N ALA A 338 6.98 -20.08 -8.51
CA ALA A 338 7.49 -21.40 -8.92
C ALA A 338 7.91 -21.45 -10.40
N ASN A 339 7.25 -20.71 -11.28
CA ASN A 339 7.51 -20.69 -12.71
C ASN A 339 7.77 -19.28 -13.28
N GLY A 340 7.66 -18.24 -12.45
CA GLY A 340 7.83 -16.85 -12.86
C GLY A 340 6.70 -16.31 -13.75
N THR A 341 5.55 -16.99 -13.82
CA THR A 341 4.43 -16.56 -14.67
C THR A 341 3.79 -15.32 -14.07
N VAL A 342 3.62 -14.28 -14.89
CA VAL A 342 2.91 -13.06 -14.52
C VAL A 342 1.60 -13.00 -15.28
N THR A 343 0.50 -12.91 -14.55
CA THR A 343 -0.84 -12.68 -15.11
C THR A 343 -1.29 -11.26 -14.80
N CYS A 344 -1.81 -10.55 -15.79
CA CYS A 344 -2.26 -9.17 -15.64
C CYS A 344 -3.77 -9.05 -15.87
N PHE A 345 -4.43 -8.29 -15.01
CA PHE A 345 -5.85 -7.98 -15.09
C PHE A 345 -6.01 -6.47 -15.23
N GLU A 346 -6.59 -6.06 -16.35
CA GLU A 346 -6.92 -4.66 -16.60
C GLU A 346 -8.12 -4.25 -15.74
N LEU A 347 -7.93 -3.23 -14.91
CA LEU A 347 -9.04 -2.62 -14.18
C LEU A 347 -9.81 -1.67 -15.10
N PRO A 348 -11.10 -1.41 -14.83
CA PRO A 348 -11.86 -0.44 -15.60
C PRO A 348 -11.18 0.94 -15.58
N LYS A 349 -11.02 1.55 -16.76
CA LYS A 349 -10.24 2.80 -16.97
C LYS A 349 -10.72 4.05 -16.21
N MET A 350 -11.84 3.97 -15.48
CA MET A 350 -12.51 5.12 -14.86
C MET A 350 -12.29 5.19 -13.34
N MET A 351 -11.07 4.93 -12.87
CA MET A 351 -10.76 4.99 -11.43
C MET A 351 -10.05 6.32 -11.11
N PRO A 352 -10.72 7.29 -10.46
CA PRO A 352 -10.09 8.56 -10.07
C PRO A 352 -9.09 8.41 -8.91
N PHE A 353 -9.05 7.24 -8.26
CA PHE A 353 -8.18 6.94 -7.12
C PHE A 353 -7.01 6.05 -7.54
N SER A 354 -5.85 6.23 -6.89
CA SER A 354 -4.78 5.22 -6.94
C SER A 354 -5.22 4.02 -6.09
N PRO A 355 -5.42 2.83 -6.66
CA PRO A 355 -5.91 1.69 -5.91
C PRO A 355 -4.81 1.14 -5.00
N PHE A 356 -5.20 0.68 -3.80
CA PHE A 356 -4.26 0.13 -2.83
C PHE A 356 -4.76 -1.19 -2.24
N TRP A 357 -3.83 -2.07 -1.91
CA TRP A 357 -4.16 -3.33 -1.25
C TRP A 357 -4.49 -3.09 0.22
N ILE A 358 -5.67 -3.55 0.64
CA ILE A 358 -6.14 -3.53 2.01
C ILE A 358 -5.92 -4.93 2.60
N PRO A 359 -5.18 -5.05 3.72
CA PRO A 359 -4.98 -6.34 4.37
C PRO A 359 -6.30 -6.87 4.96
N PRO A 360 -6.38 -8.18 5.25
CA PRO A 360 -7.52 -8.75 5.97
C PRO A 360 -7.74 -8.00 7.27
N CYS A 361 -8.97 -7.56 7.51
CA CYS A 361 -9.32 -6.98 8.79
C CYS A 361 -9.55 -8.12 9.78
N SER A 362 -8.85 -8.09 10.92
CA SER A 362 -9.14 -9.00 12.03
C SER A 362 -10.46 -8.56 12.68
N VAL A 363 -11.39 -9.50 12.86
CA VAL A 363 -12.67 -9.27 13.56
C VAL A 363 -12.44 -9.27 15.07
#